data_AF-A0A969KCJ8-F1
#
_entry.id   AF-A0A969KCJ8-F1
#
_cell.length_a   1.000
_cell.length_b   1.000
_cell.length_c   1.000
_cell.angle_alpha   90.00
_cell.angle_beta   90.00
_cell.angle_gamma   90.00
#
_symmetry.space_group_name_H-M   'P 1'
#
loop_
_entity.id
_entity.type
_entity.pdbx_description
1 polymer ?
#
loop_
_entity_poly.entity_id
_entity_poly.type
_entity_poly.pdbx_seq_one_letter_code
_entity_poly.pdbx_strand_id
1 'polypeptide(L)'
;MSTAPIPDFQIETPQQLAEYLAQSETWAEIEKLTTHFFHFKVEAWQLLTEEQQQHILKLKKWKDHELAQKFPLGCTVQRRSDVEKQQGIVTDYWSAHGIDYVTFTVDGFTDWCQGQFLKRIYANG
;
A
#
# COMPACT_ATOMS: atom_id res chain seq x y z
N MET A 1 -9.38 -13.92 -6.10
CA MET A 1 -8.08 -14.53 -6.45
C MET A 1 -7.68 -13.96 -7.79
N SER A 2 -6.81 -12.94 -7.81
CA SER A 2 -6.21 -12.46 -9.04
C SER A 2 -4.74 -12.18 -8.75
N THR A 3 -3.94 -13.25 -8.78
CA THR A 3 -2.49 -13.14 -8.99
C THR A 3 -2.32 -12.87 -10.47
N ALA A 4 -2.35 -11.60 -10.87
CA ALA A 4 -1.88 -11.22 -12.18
C ALA A 4 -0.43 -11.75 -12.28
N PRO A 5 -0.12 -12.65 -13.23
CA PRO A 5 1.26 -13.06 -13.44
C PRO A 5 2.04 -11.79 -13.76
N ILE A 6 3.12 -11.55 -13.01
CA ILE A 6 4.10 -10.53 -13.41
C ILE A 6 4.50 -10.91 -14.82
N PRO A 7 4.26 -10.07 -15.83
CA PRO A 7 4.68 -10.39 -17.18
C PRO A 7 6.18 -10.67 -17.16
N ASP A 8 6.67 -11.54 -18.03
CA ASP A 8 8.10 -11.81 -18.21
C ASP A 8 8.82 -10.54 -18.71
N PHE A 9 8.89 -9.51 -17.86
CA PHE A 9 9.60 -8.29 -18.10
C PHE A 9 11.03 -8.53 -17.64
N GLN A 10 11.94 -8.67 -18.60
CA GLN A 10 13.36 -8.53 -18.33
C GLN A 10 13.60 -7.07 -17.93
N ILE A 11 13.86 -6.84 -16.65
CA ILE A 11 14.43 -5.57 -16.20
C ILE A 11 15.91 -5.61 -16.55
N GLU A 12 16.30 -4.75 -17.48
CA GLU A 12 17.65 -4.64 -18.00
C GLU A 12 18.41 -3.47 -17.38
N THR A 13 17.70 -2.54 -16.73
CA THR A 13 18.30 -1.33 -16.17
C THR A 13 17.81 -1.01 -14.75
N PRO A 14 18.62 -0.30 -13.94
CA PRO A 14 18.18 0.24 -12.65
C PRO A 14 16.97 1.18 -12.75
N GLN A 15 16.84 1.93 -13.85
CA GLN A 15 15.73 2.85 -14.11
C GLN A 15 14.40 2.10 -14.20
N GLN A 16 14.37 1.00 -14.94
CA GLN A 16 13.18 0.15 -15.03
C GLN A 16 12.81 -0.42 -13.66
N LEU A 17 13.79 -0.90 -12.88
CA LEU A 17 13.52 -1.35 -11.52
C LEU A 17 12.93 -0.22 -10.65
N ALA A 18 13.47 1.00 -10.73
CA ALA A 18 12.96 2.14 -9.98
C ALA A 18 11.50 2.46 -10.36
N GLU A 19 11.15 2.40 -11.64
CA GLU A 19 9.78 2.61 -12.12
C GLU A 19 8.80 1.57 -11.55
N TYR A 20 9.18 0.29 -11.52
CA TYR A 20 8.35 -0.76 -10.93
C TYR A 20 8.25 -0.64 -9.40
N LEU A 21 9.35 -0.28 -8.72
CA LEU A 21 9.33 -0.05 -7.28
C LEU A 21 8.42 1.14 -6.91
N ALA A 22 8.43 2.20 -7.70
CA ALA A 22 7.57 3.37 -7.51
C ALA A 22 6.07 3.06 -7.67
N GLN A 23 5.73 2.06 -8.47
CA GLN A 23 4.34 1.63 -8.74
C GLN A 23 3.86 0.51 -7.83
N SER A 24 4.73 -0.05 -6.98
CA SER A 24 4.37 -1.19 -6.14
C SER A 24 3.39 -0.75 -5.04
N GLU A 25 2.32 -1.53 -4.89
CA GLU A 25 1.27 -1.27 -3.89
C GLU A 25 1.46 -2.14 -2.64
N THR A 26 2.26 -3.20 -2.74
CA THR A 26 2.46 -4.17 -1.66
C THR A 26 3.92 -4.44 -1.38
N TRP A 27 4.23 -4.80 -0.13
CA TRP A 27 5.58 -5.23 0.25
C TRP A 27 6.01 -6.51 -0.48
N ALA A 28 5.08 -7.41 -0.79
CA ALA A 28 5.37 -8.65 -1.52
C ALA A 28 5.90 -8.39 -2.94
N GLU A 29 5.36 -7.37 -3.63
CA GLU A 29 5.86 -6.92 -4.93
C GLU A 29 7.28 -6.38 -4.82
N ILE A 30 7.53 -5.52 -3.82
CA ILE A 30 8.86 -4.97 -3.52
C ILE A 30 9.87 -6.09 -3.25
N GLU A 31 9.52 -7.06 -2.40
CA GLU A 31 10.40 -8.20 -2.09
C GLU A 31 10.71 -9.02 -3.34
N LYS A 32 9.70 -9.30 -4.16
CA LYS A 32 9.89 -10.07 -5.38
C LYS A 32 10.80 -9.34 -6.37
N LEU A 33 10.56 -8.06 -6.62
CA LEU A 33 11.38 -7.22 -7.51
C LEU A 33 12.83 -7.13 -7.02
N THR A 34 13.03 -6.79 -5.74
CA THR A 34 14.37 -6.61 -5.18
C THR A 34 15.13 -7.91 -4.94
N THR A 35 14.45 -9.06 -4.89
CA THR A 35 15.09 -10.37 -4.86
C THR A 35 15.54 -10.81 -6.24
N HIS A 36 14.66 -10.65 -7.25
CA HIS A 36 14.95 -11.09 -8.62
C HIS A 36 15.98 -10.20 -9.30
N PHE A 37 15.96 -8.90 -9.04
CA PHE A 37 16.87 -7.90 -9.61
C PHE A 37 17.76 -7.27 -8.55
N PHE A 38 18.27 -8.10 -7.62
CA PHE A 38 19.08 -7.66 -6.48
C PHE A 38 20.29 -6.79 -6.89
N HIS A 39 20.90 -7.09 -8.03
CA HIS A 39 22.07 -6.37 -8.55
C HIS A 39 21.78 -4.90 -8.88
N PHE A 40 20.53 -4.54 -9.20
CA PHE A 40 20.13 -3.15 -9.45
C PHE A 40 19.55 -2.43 -8.25
N LYS A 41 19.36 -3.13 -7.12
CA LYS A 41 18.59 -2.61 -5.96
C LYS A 41 19.09 -1.27 -5.44
N VAL A 42 20.42 -1.10 -5.30
CA VAL A 42 21.01 0.12 -4.73
C VAL A 42 20.84 1.30 -5.68
N GLU A 43 21.15 1.10 -6.96
CA GLU A 43 21.04 2.13 -7.99
C GLU A 43 19.57 2.52 -8.21
N ALA A 44 18.67 1.54 -8.30
CA ALA A 44 17.24 1.78 -8.42
C ALA A 44 16.68 2.57 -7.23
N TRP A 45 17.13 2.27 -6.00
CA TRP A 45 16.73 3.01 -4.81
C TRP A 45 17.13 4.49 -4.87
N GLN A 46 18.33 4.78 -5.38
CA GLN A 46 18.83 6.16 -5.52
C GLN A 46 18.08 6.98 -6.58
N LEU A 47 17.42 6.31 -7.53
CA LEU A 47 16.61 6.96 -8.57
C LEU A 47 15.19 7.32 -8.09
N LEU A 48 14.73 6.74 -6.97
CA LEU A 48 13.42 7.05 -6.40
C LEU A 48 13.41 8.43 -5.75
N THR A 49 12.27 9.12 -5.84
CA THR A 49 12.03 10.33 -5.05
C THR A 49 11.89 10.01 -3.57
N GLU A 50 12.06 11.01 -2.71
CA GLU A 50 11.88 10.84 -1.27
C GLU A 50 10.48 10.30 -0.92
N GLU A 51 9.44 10.80 -1.58
CA GLU A 51 8.06 10.34 -1.40
C GLU A 51 7.90 8.85 -1.72
N GLN A 52 8.47 8.39 -2.83
CA GLN A 52 8.44 6.98 -3.24
C GLN A 52 9.21 6.10 -2.24
N GLN A 53 10.37 6.55 -1.77
CA GLN A 53 11.12 5.84 -0.73
C GLN A 53 10.31 5.72 0.56
N GLN A 54 9.65 6.80 1.00
CA GLN A 54 8.80 6.78 2.19
C GLN A 54 7.61 5.84 2.03
N HIS A 55 6.99 5.79 0.85
CA HIS A 55 5.93 4.82 0.55
C HIS A 55 6.43 3.37 0.69
N ILE A 56 7.59 3.04 0.12
CA ILE A 56 8.18 1.69 0.25
C ILE A 56 8.51 1.35 1.71
N LEU A 57 9.08 2.30 2.46
CA LEU A 57 9.36 2.12 3.89
C LEU A 57 8.08 1.90 4.71
N LYS A 58 7.00 2.58 4.33
CA LYS A 58 5.67 2.38 4.93
C LYS A 58 5.17 0.96 4.64
N LEU A 59 5.22 0.51 3.38
CA LEU A 59 4.86 -0.88 3.03
C LEU A 59 5.65 -1.89 3.85
N LYS A 60 6.96 -1.68 4.01
CA LYS A 60 7.83 -2.53 4.84
C LYS A 60 7.41 -2.54 6.31
N LYS A 61 7.15 -1.37 6.88
CA LYS A 61 6.79 -1.20 8.30
C LYS A 61 5.51 -1.97 8.65
N TRP A 62 4.54 -1.97 7.75
CA TRP A 62 3.19 -2.51 8.01
C TRP A 62 2.95 -3.91 7.41
N LYS A 63 3.95 -4.53 6.78
CA LYS A 63 3.83 -5.80 6.05
C LYS A 63 3.17 -6.94 6.86
N ASP A 64 3.52 -7.06 8.14
CA ASP A 64 3.04 -8.12 9.03
C ASP A 64 1.96 -7.62 10.00
N HIS A 65 1.51 -6.37 9.85
CA HIS A 65 0.58 -5.76 10.79
C HIS A 65 -0.87 -6.11 10.43
N GLU A 66 -1.62 -6.65 11.40
CA GLU A 66 -3.00 -7.12 11.19
C GLU A 66 -3.90 -6.05 10.56
N LEU A 67 -3.78 -4.80 11.01
CA LEU A 67 -4.54 -3.67 10.46
C LEU A 67 -4.33 -3.50 8.94
N ALA A 68 -3.08 -3.52 8.48
CA ALA A 68 -2.75 -3.32 7.08
C ALA A 68 -3.10 -4.54 6.21
N GLN A 69 -3.08 -5.74 6.78
CA GLN A 69 -3.59 -6.94 6.10
C GLN A 69 -5.11 -6.87 5.91
N LYS A 70 -5.82 -6.35 6.91
CA LYS A 70 -7.29 -6.19 6.87
C LYS A 70 -7.71 -5.06 5.93
N PHE A 71 -6.97 -3.95 5.92
CA PHE A 71 -7.26 -2.76 5.14
C PHE A 71 -6.03 -2.32 4.33
N PRO A 72 -5.67 -2.99 3.22
CA PRO A 72 -4.50 -2.61 2.41
C PRO A 72 -4.61 -1.19 1.86
N LEU A 73 -3.46 -0.58 1.52
CA LEU A 73 -3.43 0.74 0.89
C LEU A 73 -4.20 0.68 -0.43
N GLY A 74 -4.91 1.75 -0.76
CA GLY A 74 -5.76 1.81 -1.95
C GLY A 74 -7.09 1.06 -1.84
N CYS A 75 -7.31 0.25 -0.78
CA CYS A 75 -8.59 -0.44 -0.63
C CYS A 75 -9.72 0.51 -0.22
N THR A 76 -10.94 0.17 -0.63
CA THR A 76 -12.14 0.91 -0.24
C THR A 76 -12.64 0.46 1.14
N VAL A 77 -12.89 1.43 2.02
CA VAL A 77 -13.42 1.23 3.36
C VAL A 77 -14.67 2.08 3.59
N GLN A 78 -15.48 1.64 4.54
CA GLN A 78 -16.64 2.39 5.03
C GLN A 78 -16.66 2.29 6.56
N ARG A 79 -17.06 3.36 7.23
CA ARG A 79 -17.40 3.30 8.65
C ARG A 79 -18.61 2.41 8.88
N ARG A 80 -18.57 1.60 9.94
CA ARG A 80 -19.66 0.67 10.29
C ARG A 80 -20.94 1.39 10.72
N SER A 81 -20.81 2.49 11.44
CA SER A 81 -21.90 3.31 11.96
C SER A 81 -22.36 4.42 11.00
N ASP A 82 -21.74 4.52 9.83
CA ASP A 82 -22.05 5.62 8.91
C ASP A 82 -23.37 5.37 8.18
N VAL A 83 -24.33 6.26 8.46
CA VAL A 83 -25.70 6.25 7.94
C VAL A 83 -25.72 6.61 6.46
N GLU A 84 -24.84 7.51 6.03
CA GLU A 84 -24.73 7.98 4.65
C GLU A 84 -24.00 6.99 3.74
N LYS A 85 -23.32 5.99 4.34
CA LYS A 85 -22.55 4.94 3.67
C LYS A 85 -21.45 5.50 2.75
N GLN A 86 -20.81 6.57 3.18
CA GLN A 86 -19.66 7.16 2.51
C GLN A 86 -18.50 6.18 2.49
N GLN A 87 -17.88 6.06 1.31
CA GLN A 87 -16.76 5.17 1.07
C GLN A 87 -15.48 6.00 0.94
N GLY A 88 -14.38 5.50 1.48
CA GLY A 88 -13.08 6.13 1.35
C GLY A 88 -11.99 5.17 0.94
N ILE A 89 -10.90 5.73 0.43
CA ILE A 89 -9.73 4.97 -0.03
C ILE A 89 -8.64 5.05 1.03
N VAL A 90 -8.14 3.92 1.49
CA VAL A 90 -7.08 3.87 2.51
C VAL A 90 -5.78 4.46 1.99
N THR A 91 -5.21 5.41 2.72
CA THR A 91 -3.98 6.14 2.35
C THR A 91 -2.86 6.02 3.38
N ASP A 92 -3.18 5.74 4.66
CA ASP A 92 -2.14 5.59 5.68
C ASP A 92 -2.59 4.78 6.91
N TYR A 93 -1.61 4.47 7.77
CA TYR A 93 -1.81 3.87 9.08
C TYR A 93 -0.92 4.53 10.13
N TRP A 94 -1.41 4.54 11.35
CA TRP A 94 -0.63 4.97 12.51
C TRP A 94 -1.17 4.33 13.79
N SER A 95 -0.33 4.31 14.82
CA SER A 95 -0.70 3.76 16.13
C SER A 95 -0.43 4.80 17.21
N ALA A 96 -1.34 4.92 18.17
CA ALA A 96 -1.15 5.73 19.37
C ALA A 96 -1.74 5.00 20.58
N HIS A 97 -0.99 4.96 21.68
CA HIS A 97 -1.42 4.32 22.93
C HIS A 97 -1.91 2.86 22.76
N GLY A 98 -1.30 2.10 21.84
CA GLY A 98 -1.69 0.71 21.55
C GLY A 98 -2.97 0.56 20.73
N ILE A 99 -3.45 1.64 20.12
CA ILE A 99 -4.62 1.65 19.25
C ILE A 99 -4.16 1.96 17.83
N ASP A 100 -4.61 1.15 16.88
CA ASP A 100 -4.28 1.31 15.46
C ASP A 100 -5.40 2.01 14.67
N TYR A 101 -4.97 2.95 13.86
CA TYR A 101 -5.82 3.83 13.08
C TYR A 101 -5.51 3.70 11.60
N VAL A 102 -6.57 3.81 10.80
CA VAL A 102 -6.52 3.88 9.35
C VAL A 102 -6.87 5.29 8.93
N THR A 103 -6.03 5.89 8.10
CA THR A 103 -6.32 7.14 7.40
C THR A 103 -6.84 6.81 6.01
N PHE A 104 -7.91 7.48 5.58
CA PHE A 104 -8.54 7.27 4.28
C PHE A 104 -9.12 8.57 3.73
N THR A 105 -9.30 8.64 2.42
CA THR A 105 -9.88 9.81 1.75
C THR A 105 -11.31 9.55 1.30
N VAL A 106 -12.23 10.45 1.66
CA VAL A 106 -13.65 10.45 1.24
C VAL A 106 -13.90 11.73 0.46
N ASP A 107 -14.27 11.62 -0.81
CA ASP A 107 -14.58 12.78 -1.68
C ASP A 107 -13.53 13.90 -1.64
N GLY A 108 -12.24 13.53 -1.56
CA GLY A 108 -11.10 14.47 -1.49
C GLY A 108 -10.75 14.97 -0.08
N PHE A 109 -11.52 14.62 0.94
CA PHE A 109 -11.24 14.94 2.34
C PHE A 109 -10.54 13.79 3.05
N THR A 110 -9.50 14.10 3.82
CA THR A 110 -8.80 13.10 4.64
C THR A 110 -9.52 12.92 5.97
N ASP A 111 -9.85 11.67 6.29
CA ASP A 111 -10.43 11.27 7.57
C ASP A 111 -9.64 10.08 8.13
N TRP A 112 -9.84 9.77 9.41
CA TRP A 112 -9.21 8.64 10.07
C TRP A 112 -10.17 7.97 11.04
N CYS A 113 -9.94 6.68 11.30
CA CYS A 113 -10.75 5.93 12.24
C CYS A 113 -9.97 4.73 12.78
N GLN A 114 -10.32 4.28 13.99
CA GLN A 114 -9.77 3.02 14.50
C GLN A 114 -10.21 1.88 13.58
N GLY A 115 -9.30 0.95 13.31
CA GLY A 115 -9.57 -0.18 12.40
C GLY A 115 -10.81 -1.00 12.77
N GLN A 116 -11.17 -1.06 14.06
CA GLN A 116 -12.35 -1.78 14.52
C GLN A 116 -13.69 -1.18 14.03
N PHE A 117 -13.75 0.13 13.82
CA PHE A 117 -14.95 0.82 13.36
C PHE A 117 -15.09 0.85 11.83
N LEU A 118 -14.11 0.29 11.12
CA LEU A 118 -14.11 0.18 9.67
C LEU A 118 -14.51 -1.22 9.21
N LYS A 119 -15.10 -1.25 8.01
CA LYS A 119 -15.29 -2.45 7.20
C LYS A 119 -14.72 -2.19 5.81
N ARG A 120 -14.10 -3.22 5.23
CA ARG A 120 -13.64 -3.19 3.84
C ARG A 120 -14.85 -3.38 2.92
N ILE A 121 -14.92 -2.58 1.88
CA ILE A 121 -15.90 -2.74 0.81
C ILE A 121 -15.19 -3.41 -0.36
N TYR A 122 -15.75 -4.53 -0.81
CA TYR A 122 -15.33 -5.17 -2.04
C TYR A 122 -16.22 -4.61 -3.14
N ALA A 123 -15.63 -4.09 -4.21
CA ALA A 123 -16.40 -3.81 -5.41
C ALA A 123 -17.07 -5.13 -5.83
N ASN A 124 -18.40 -5.15 -5.84
CA ASN A 124 -19.13 -6.28 -6.42
C ASN A 124 -18.76 -6.28 -7.91
N GLY A 125 -18.08 -7.34 -8.36
CA GLY A 125 -17.90 -7.62 -9.78
C GLY A 125 -19.23 -7.94 -10.46
#